data_AF-A0A2V7X1W5-F1
#
_entry.id   AF-A0A2V7X1W5-F1
#
_cell.length_a   1.000
_cell.length_b   1.000
_cell.length_c   1.000
_cell.angle_alpha   90.00
_cell.angle_beta   90.00
_cell.angle_gamma   90.00
#
_symmetry.space_group_name_H-M   'P 1'
#
loop_
_entity.id
_entity.type
_entity.pdbx_description
1 polymer ?
#
loop_
_entity_poly.entity_id
_entity_poly.type
_entity_poly.pdbx_seq_one_letter_code
_entity_poly.pdbx_strand_id
1 'polypeptide(L)' 'MSIKSDRWIRRMAVEHRMIEPFSDKQVREG' A
#
# COMPACT_ATOMS: atom_id res chain seq x y z
N MET A 1 12.70 -8.92 -12.72
CA MET A 1 12.24 -8.30 -11.46
C MET A 1 10.83 -8.77 -11.18
N SER A 2 10.54 -9.26 -9.97
CA SER A 2 9.20 -9.75 -9.62
C SER A 2 8.36 -8.61 -9.04
N ILE A 3 7.15 -8.42 -9.55
CA ILE A 3 6.18 -7.47 -9.00
C ILE A 3 5.61 -8.08 -7.72
N LYS A 4 5.59 -7.30 -6.64
CA LYS A 4 5.05 -7.73 -5.36
C LYS A 4 3.52 -7.67 -5.38
N SER A 5 2.88 -8.61 -4.69
CA SER A 5 1.42 -8.64 -4.60
C SER A 5 0.90 -7.49 -3.73
N ASP A 6 -0.31 -7.03 -4.04
CA ASP A 6 -1.03 -6.02 -3.26
C ASP A 6 -1.11 -6.37 -1.76
N ARG A 7 -1.34 -7.64 -1.44
CA ARG A 7 -1.37 -8.12 -0.05
C ARG A 7 -0.06 -7.86 0.68
N TRP A 8 1.08 -8.07 0.01
CA TRP A 8 2.39 -7.78 0.60
C TRP A 8 2.55 -6.27 0.82
N ILE A 9 2.20 -5.45 -0.18
CA ILE A 9 2.33 -3.99 -0.11
C ILE A 9 1.49 -3.43 1.05
N ARG A 10 0.23 -3.85 1.18
CA ARG A 10 -0.67 -3.46 2.27
C ARG A 10 -0.07 -3.78 3.64
N ARG A 11 0.44 -5.02 3.83
CA ARG A 11 1.05 -5.43 5.10
C ARG A 11 2.22 -4.53 5.47
N MET A 12 3.11 -4.29 4.51
CA MET A 12 4.30 -3.50 4.73
C MET A 12 4.02 -2.03 4.99
N ALA A 13 3.05 -1.45 4.28
CA ALA A 13 2.61 -0.08 4.50
C ALA A 13 2.07 0.12 5.93
N VAL A 14 1.26 -0.83 6.42
CA VAL A 14 0.65 -0.75 7.76
C VAL A 14 1.65 -1.09 8.88
N GLU A 15 2.31 -2.24 8.80
CA GLU A 15 3.13 -2.77 9.90
C GLU A 15 4.46 -2.03 10.04
N HIS A 16 5.06 -1.63 8.92
CA HIS A 16 6.37 -0.99 8.89
C HIS A 16 6.29 0.51 8.60
N ARG A 17 5.09 1.10 8.49
CA ARG A 17 4.87 2.52 8.14
C ARG A 17 5.68 2.94 6.91
N MET A 18 5.76 2.06 5.92
CA MET A 18 6.52 2.37 4.70
C MET A 18 5.87 3.50 3.87
N ILE A 19 4.57 3.74 4.06
CA ILE A 19 3.79 4.77 3.36
C ILE A 19 2.83 5.39 4.40
N GLU A 20 2.84 6.72 4.56
CA GLU A 20 1.95 7.43 5.49
C GLU A 20 1.57 8.82 4.91
N PRO A 21 0.28 9.17 4.81
CA PRO A 21 -0.90 8.33 5.09
C PRO A 21 -1.06 7.22 4.03
N PHE A 22 -1.50 6.03 4.46
CA PHE A 22 -1.80 4.91 3.56
C PHE A 22 -3.31 4.68 3.43
N SER A 23 -3.81 4.69 2.19
CA SER A 23 -5.15 4.22 1.84
C SER A 23 -5.04 2.93 1.06
N ASP A 24 -5.74 1.88 1.52
CA ASP A 24 -5.77 0.57 0.85
C ASP A 24 -6.67 0.53 -0.38
N LYS A 25 -7.41 1.62 -0.62
CA LYS A 25 -8.28 1.84 -1.77
C LYS A 25 -7.75 3.00 -2.60
N GLN A 26 -7.98 2.92 -3.90
CA GLN A 26 -7.74 4.03 -4.80
C GLN A 26 -8.61 5.21 -4.37
N VAL A 27 -7.98 6.28 -3.93
CA VAL A 27 -8.65 7.56 -3.72
C VAL A 27 -8.84 8.21 -5.09
N ARG A 28 -10.05 8.69 -5.37
CA ARG A 28 -10.36 9.46 -6.56
C ARG A 28 -10.97 10.78 -6.10
N GLU A 29 -10.19 11.84 -6.26
CA GLU A 29 -10.70 13.20 -6.39
C GLU A 29 -10.52 13.46 -7.89
N GLY A 30 -11.63 13.56 -8.62
CA GLY A 30 -11.65 13.53 -10.09
C GLY A 30 -10.67 14.49 -10.75
#